data_AF-A0A7C9EV79-F1
#
_entry.id   AF-A0A7C9EV79-F1
#
_cell.length_a   1.000
_cell.length_b   1.000
_cell.length_c   1.000
_cell.angle_alpha   90.00
_cell.angle_beta   90.00
_cell.angle_gamma   90.00
#
_symmetry.space_group_name_H-M   'P 1'
#
loop_
_entity.id
_entity.type
_entity.pdbx_description
1 polymer ?
#
loop_
_entity_poly.entity_id
_entity_poly.type
_entity_poly.pdbx_seq_one_letter_code
_entity_poly.pdbx_strand_id
1 'polypeptide(L)'
;LPLVYIACQSRLPPPNGVTFSLSLSNTHLTTMSSSENPGNPERPQQDGENKTELSKKAAKKEAAKQEKLRKKQEAAAAAALAEASIADPLAEKYGDIPLVDLQSKAVTGRVWTEVKSLSPDLKDQTVLVRGRAQAIRAVSKKMAFVVVREAGFTVQCVLTVSPEKVSEQMVKYATSLSRESIIDVEGVVSVPSGPIKGTSQQVEIQVRKIYCVNRAVPTLPVNIEDAARSEAEIEEALKEGKQLVRVNQDTRLNYRVLDLRTPANQAIFQVESEVEHIFRVFLRSKGFRGIHTPKLMGGTSEGGAAVFRLDYKGQPACLAQSPQLHKQMSISGDFRRVFEVGPVFRAEDSYTHRHLCEFTGLDAEMEIKEHYSEVMDIIDQLFVAIFDGLNENCKGEL
;
A
#
# COMPACT_ATOMS: atom_id res chain seq x y z
N LEU A 1 25.12 4.96 -39.95
CA LEU A 1 25.55 5.94 -38.94
C LEU A 1 25.92 5.16 -37.69
N PRO A 2 27.16 5.26 -37.18
CA PRO A 2 27.57 4.45 -36.04
C PRO A 2 26.80 4.93 -34.80
N LEU A 3 25.99 4.06 -34.21
CA LEU A 3 25.32 4.30 -32.93
C LEU A 3 26.39 4.35 -31.84
N VAL A 4 26.55 5.53 -31.23
CA VAL A 4 27.39 5.72 -30.06
C VAL A 4 26.66 5.13 -28.85
N TYR A 5 27.25 4.09 -28.26
CA TYR A 5 26.79 3.41 -27.06
C TYR A 5 27.31 4.16 -25.82
N ILE A 6 26.43 4.65 -24.95
CA ILE A 6 26.81 5.05 -23.59
C ILE A 6 25.79 4.48 -22.60
N ALA A 7 26.14 3.33 -22.02
CA ALA A 7 25.55 2.87 -20.77
C ALA A 7 26.22 3.64 -19.62
N CYS A 8 25.46 4.44 -18.88
CA CYS A 8 25.96 5.08 -17.65
C CYS A 8 25.95 4.06 -16.50
N GLN A 9 26.88 3.09 -16.54
CA GLN A 9 27.26 2.33 -15.35
C GLN A 9 28.35 3.10 -14.60
N SER A 10 28.04 3.59 -13.41
CA SER A 10 29.04 4.08 -12.47
C SER A 10 29.96 2.94 -12.06
N ARG A 11 31.13 2.82 -12.70
CA ARG A 11 32.26 2.02 -12.19
C ARG A 11 33.48 2.91 -12.11
N LEU A 12 33.99 3.10 -10.89
CA LEU A 12 35.33 3.62 -10.62
C LEU A 12 36.38 2.65 -11.21
N PRO A 13 37.46 3.13 -11.85
CA PRO A 13 38.48 2.26 -12.44
C PRO A 13 39.52 1.81 -11.39
N PRO A 14 40.08 0.58 -11.48
CA PRO A 14 41.37 0.27 -10.88
C PRO A 14 42.52 0.62 -11.86
N PRO A 15 43.74 0.90 -11.37
CA PRO A 15 44.87 1.23 -12.23
C PRO A 15 45.62 -0.03 -12.68
N ASN A 16 46.30 0.11 -13.81
CA ASN A 16 47.37 -0.72 -14.37
C ASN A 16 46.93 -1.82 -15.35
N GLY A 17 47.45 -1.69 -16.57
CA GLY A 17 46.99 -2.40 -17.75
C GLY A 17 47.71 -3.71 -18.04
N VAL A 18 47.17 -4.41 -19.03
CA VAL A 18 47.81 -5.46 -19.82
C VAL A 18 47.17 -5.42 -21.21
N THR A 19 48.01 -5.45 -22.25
CA THR A 19 47.68 -5.50 -23.68
C THR A 19 47.28 -6.91 -24.14
N PHE A 20 46.94 -7.03 -25.44
CA PHE A 20 46.59 -8.22 -26.25
C PHE A 20 45.10 -8.61 -26.30
N SER A 21 44.53 -9.14 -27.39
CA SER A 21 44.77 -9.11 -28.85
C SER A 21 43.52 -9.79 -29.46
N LEU A 22 43.00 -9.31 -30.59
CA LEU A 22 41.91 -10.01 -31.30
C LEU A 22 42.41 -11.34 -31.88
N SER A 23 41.59 -12.39 -31.70
CA SER A 23 41.65 -13.62 -32.48
C SER A 23 40.23 -14.04 -32.87
N LEU A 24 39.99 -14.09 -34.18
CA LEU A 24 38.85 -14.70 -34.84
C LEU A 24 39.19 -16.15 -35.16
N SER A 25 38.30 -17.09 -34.84
CA SER A 25 38.26 -18.38 -35.54
C SER A 25 36.86 -19.01 -35.55
N ASN A 26 36.38 -19.26 -36.78
CA ASN A 26 35.32 -20.20 -37.11
C ASN A 26 35.89 -21.63 -37.08
N THR A 27 35.10 -22.63 -36.67
CA THR A 27 34.59 -23.75 -37.51
C THR A 27 34.18 -25.01 -36.73
N HIS A 28 33.02 -25.53 -37.13
CA HIS A 28 32.56 -26.93 -37.30
C HIS A 28 32.38 -27.96 -36.16
N LEU A 29 31.12 -28.42 -36.11
CA LEU A 29 30.59 -29.79 -35.99
C LEU A 29 31.60 -30.96 -36.04
N THR A 30 31.49 -31.86 -35.05
CA THR A 30 31.57 -33.32 -35.27
C THR A 30 30.66 -34.06 -34.28
N THR A 31 29.80 -34.92 -34.82
CA THR A 31 28.98 -35.94 -34.14
C THR A 31 29.77 -37.22 -33.88
N MET A 32 29.51 -37.94 -32.77
CA MET A 32 29.43 -39.42 -32.59
C MET A 32 29.09 -39.68 -31.10
N SER A 33 27.95 -40.31 -30.73
CA SER A 33 27.75 -41.75 -30.47
C SER A 33 28.76 -42.30 -29.43
N SER A 34 28.46 -42.97 -28.32
CA SER A 34 27.30 -43.72 -27.82
C SER A 34 27.56 -44.14 -26.35
N SER A 35 26.47 -44.51 -25.67
CA SER A 35 26.33 -45.59 -24.66
C SER A 35 26.91 -45.45 -23.23
N GLU A 36 26.02 -45.84 -22.30
CA GLU A 36 26.21 -46.41 -20.95
C GLU A 36 26.16 -45.48 -19.72
N ASN A 37 25.01 -45.57 -19.05
CA ASN A 37 24.78 -45.41 -17.62
C ASN A 37 24.89 -46.82 -17.00
N PRO A 38 25.42 -47.05 -15.78
CA PRO A 38 24.71 -46.64 -14.57
C PRO A 38 25.60 -46.27 -13.38
N GLY A 39 25.08 -45.45 -12.46
CA GLY A 39 25.72 -45.26 -11.15
C GLY A 39 25.14 -44.11 -10.35
N ASN A 40 24.13 -44.39 -9.54
CA ASN A 40 23.70 -43.52 -8.44
C ASN A 40 24.75 -43.58 -7.32
N PRO A 41 25.06 -42.45 -6.66
CA PRO A 41 24.93 -42.47 -5.20
C PRO A 41 24.27 -41.20 -4.62
N GLU A 42 23.34 -41.48 -3.70
CA GLU A 42 23.11 -40.81 -2.40
C GLU A 42 22.91 -39.28 -2.35
N ARG A 43 21.65 -38.89 -2.06
CA ARG A 43 21.31 -37.61 -1.44
C ARG A 43 21.46 -37.70 0.08
N PRO A 44 21.97 -36.67 0.75
CA PRO A 44 21.64 -36.43 2.15
C PRO A 44 20.24 -35.81 2.26
N GLN A 45 19.40 -36.44 3.07
CA GLN A 45 18.08 -35.96 3.47
C GLN A 45 18.16 -34.95 4.63
N GLN A 46 17.15 -34.07 4.64
CA GLN A 46 16.44 -33.57 5.82
C GLN A 46 17.14 -32.57 6.76
N ASP A 47 16.78 -31.29 6.57
CA ASP A 47 16.54 -30.35 7.69
C ASP A 47 15.58 -29.17 7.33
N GLY A 48 14.99 -29.15 6.12
CA GLY A 48 14.14 -28.04 5.65
C GLY A 48 12.62 -28.23 5.75
N GLU A 49 12.12 -29.46 5.91
CA GLU A 49 10.68 -29.74 5.81
C GLU A 49 9.92 -29.47 7.12
N ASN A 50 10.57 -29.63 8.28
CA ASN A 50 9.90 -29.51 9.59
C ASN A 50 9.48 -28.06 9.94
N LYS A 51 10.28 -27.05 9.59
CA LYS A 51 9.94 -25.64 9.88
C LYS A 51 8.74 -25.14 9.07
N THR A 52 8.59 -25.62 7.85
CA THR A 52 7.54 -25.20 6.92
C THR A 52 6.19 -25.83 7.28
N GLU A 53 6.18 -27.08 7.77
CA GLU A 53 4.96 -27.74 8.27
C GLU A 53 4.51 -27.18 9.64
N LEU A 54 5.45 -26.90 10.56
CA LEU A 54 5.15 -26.26 11.84
C LEU A 54 4.49 -24.88 11.65
N SER A 55 4.98 -24.09 10.69
CA SER A 55 4.41 -22.79 10.31
C SER A 55 3.00 -22.90 9.73
N LYS A 56 2.75 -23.84 8.80
CA LYS A 56 1.42 -24.07 8.22
C LYS A 56 0.41 -24.57 9.26
N LYS A 57 0.83 -25.42 10.19
CA LYS A 57 -0.02 -25.96 11.27
C LYS A 57 -0.37 -24.89 12.31
N ALA A 58 0.58 -23.98 12.62
CA ALA A 58 0.35 -22.81 13.46
C ALA A 58 -0.65 -21.84 12.81
N ALA A 59 -0.44 -21.48 11.53
CA ALA A 59 -1.34 -20.60 10.79
C ALA A 59 -2.77 -21.16 10.69
N LYS A 60 -2.92 -22.47 10.44
CA LYS A 60 -4.24 -23.13 10.38
C LYS A 60 -4.95 -23.15 11.73
N LYS A 61 -4.20 -23.35 12.83
CA LYS A 61 -4.73 -23.32 14.20
C LYS A 61 -5.17 -21.90 14.60
N GLU A 62 -4.42 -20.90 14.17
CA GLU A 62 -4.74 -19.48 14.41
C GLU A 62 -5.97 -19.04 13.61
N ALA A 63 -6.06 -19.42 12.33
CA ALA A 63 -7.24 -19.18 11.50
C ALA A 63 -8.52 -19.81 12.10
N ALA A 64 -8.44 -21.07 12.57
CA ALA A 64 -9.57 -21.73 13.23
C ALA A 64 -9.97 -21.07 14.56
N LYS A 65 -9.00 -20.56 15.33
CA LYS A 65 -9.25 -19.80 16.56
C LYS A 65 -9.95 -18.46 16.23
N GLN A 66 -9.53 -17.78 15.17
CA GLN A 66 -10.15 -16.54 14.70
C GLN A 66 -11.58 -16.77 14.20
N GLU A 67 -11.84 -17.85 13.44
CA GLU A 67 -13.20 -18.16 12.97
C GLU A 67 -14.15 -18.49 14.14
N LYS A 68 -13.68 -19.27 15.13
CA LYS A 68 -14.47 -19.56 16.33
C LYS A 68 -14.78 -18.29 17.14
N LEU A 69 -13.80 -17.38 17.22
CA LEU A 69 -13.98 -16.09 17.87
C LEU A 69 -15.00 -15.22 17.11
N ARG A 70 -14.95 -15.22 15.77
CA ARG A 70 -15.91 -14.53 14.91
C ARG A 70 -17.33 -15.04 15.13
N LYS A 71 -17.56 -16.36 15.10
CA LYS A 71 -18.89 -16.96 15.34
C LYS A 71 -19.43 -16.65 16.74
N LYS A 72 -18.56 -16.66 17.76
CA LYS A 72 -18.94 -16.29 19.13
C LYS A 72 -19.31 -14.80 19.23
N GLN A 73 -18.67 -13.93 18.45
CA GLN A 73 -18.94 -12.49 18.41
C GLN A 73 -20.18 -12.16 17.60
N GLU A 74 -20.43 -12.83 16.47
CA GLU A 74 -21.69 -12.74 15.74
C GLU A 74 -22.85 -13.14 16.64
N ALA A 75 -22.69 -14.22 17.42
CA ALA A 75 -23.69 -14.64 18.42
C ALA A 75 -23.84 -13.64 19.58
N ALA A 76 -22.76 -13.05 20.08
CA ALA A 76 -22.81 -12.06 21.15
C ALA A 76 -23.37 -10.70 20.67
N ALA A 77 -23.06 -10.30 19.43
CA ALA A 77 -23.62 -9.11 18.79
C ALA A 77 -25.11 -9.31 18.51
N ALA A 78 -25.52 -10.48 17.99
CA ALA A 78 -26.92 -10.85 17.82
C ALA A 78 -27.67 -10.90 19.16
N ALA A 79 -27.04 -11.42 20.23
CA ALA A 79 -27.62 -11.42 21.58
C ALA A 79 -27.72 -10.01 22.16
N ALA A 80 -26.72 -9.15 21.94
CA ALA A 80 -26.76 -7.74 22.36
C ALA A 80 -27.80 -6.93 21.55
N LEU A 81 -27.99 -7.24 20.27
CA LEU A 81 -29.04 -6.69 19.42
C LEU A 81 -30.42 -7.16 19.90
N ALA A 82 -30.55 -8.43 20.28
CA ALA A 82 -31.78 -9.00 20.83
C ALA A 82 -32.14 -8.38 22.19
N GLU A 83 -31.19 -8.25 23.12
CA GLU A 83 -31.39 -7.53 24.39
C GLU A 83 -31.71 -6.04 24.18
N ALA A 84 -31.10 -5.39 23.19
CA ALA A 84 -31.37 -4.00 22.84
C ALA A 84 -32.77 -3.79 22.20
N SER A 85 -33.25 -4.77 21.41
CA SER A 85 -34.51 -4.68 20.68
C SER A 85 -35.77 -4.83 21.55
N ILE A 86 -35.66 -5.38 22.76
CA ILE A 86 -36.84 -5.71 23.57
C ILE A 86 -37.38 -4.49 24.35
N ALA A 87 -36.66 -3.34 24.42
CA ALA A 87 -37.12 -2.18 25.21
C ALA A 87 -36.66 -0.77 24.78
N ASP A 88 -35.85 -0.58 23.74
CA ASP A 88 -35.38 0.76 23.33
C ASP A 88 -36.21 1.36 22.17
N PRO A 89 -36.92 2.49 22.37
CA PRO A 89 -37.65 3.17 21.29
C PRO A 89 -36.75 3.69 20.15
N LEU A 90 -35.43 3.74 20.33
CA LEU A 90 -34.46 4.19 19.33
C LEU A 90 -33.65 3.05 18.68
N ALA A 91 -34.06 1.79 18.84
CA ALA A 91 -33.35 0.63 18.32
C ALA A 91 -33.09 0.68 16.80
N GLU A 92 -33.94 1.35 16.01
CA GLU A 92 -33.73 1.50 14.56
C GLU A 92 -32.57 2.42 14.20
N LYS A 93 -32.07 3.25 15.14
CA LYS A 93 -31.01 4.25 14.89
C LYS A 93 -29.59 3.70 15.04
N TYR A 94 -29.45 2.44 15.45
CA TYR A 94 -28.15 1.81 15.57
C TYR A 94 -28.21 0.30 15.37
N GLY A 95 -27.08 -0.30 15.06
CA GLY A 95 -26.99 -1.75 14.90
C GLY A 95 -26.08 -2.17 13.77
N ASP A 96 -25.91 -3.48 13.64
CA ASP A 96 -25.17 -4.05 12.52
C ASP A 96 -26.09 -4.09 11.29
N ILE A 97 -25.60 -3.62 10.14
CA ILE A 97 -26.36 -3.69 8.89
C ILE A 97 -26.34 -5.15 8.42
N PRO A 98 -27.51 -5.79 8.23
CA PRO A 98 -27.56 -7.14 7.70
C PRO A 98 -26.87 -7.23 6.35
N LEU A 99 -26.16 -8.34 6.08
CA LEU A 99 -25.47 -8.53 4.80
C LEU A 99 -26.41 -8.38 3.60
N VAL A 100 -27.66 -8.82 3.75
CA VAL A 100 -28.70 -8.68 2.72
C VAL A 100 -28.96 -7.22 2.37
N ASP A 101 -28.79 -6.28 3.29
CA ASP A 101 -29.04 -4.84 3.06
C ASP A 101 -27.80 -4.10 2.55
N LEU A 102 -26.63 -4.73 2.64
CA LEU A 102 -25.39 -4.24 2.00
C LEU A 102 -25.30 -4.63 0.53
N GLN A 103 -26.11 -5.58 0.07
CA GLN A 103 -26.13 -5.99 -1.33
C GLN A 103 -26.63 -4.84 -2.22
N SER A 104 -26.01 -4.72 -3.40
CA SER A 104 -26.39 -3.73 -4.41
C SER A 104 -27.79 -4.02 -4.96
N LYS A 105 -28.82 -3.50 -4.30
CA LYS A 105 -30.23 -3.64 -4.70
C LYS A 105 -30.75 -2.42 -5.46
N ALA A 106 -30.42 -1.22 -4.98
CA ALA A 106 -30.88 0.04 -5.54
C ALA A 106 -29.91 1.17 -5.21
N VAL A 107 -29.88 2.19 -6.07
CA VAL A 107 -29.20 3.46 -5.78
C VAL A 107 -30.06 4.24 -4.79
N THR A 108 -29.55 4.46 -3.58
CA THR A 108 -30.34 4.99 -2.46
C THR A 108 -30.53 6.51 -2.47
N GLY A 109 -29.81 7.23 -3.34
CA GLY A 109 -29.81 8.70 -3.37
C GLY A 109 -29.21 9.37 -2.13
N ARG A 110 -28.59 8.58 -1.21
CA ARG A 110 -27.92 9.12 -0.03
C ARG A 110 -26.73 9.97 -0.44
N VAL A 111 -26.63 11.15 0.16
CA VAL A 111 -25.48 12.05 -0.01
C VAL A 111 -24.46 11.71 1.07
N TRP A 112 -23.28 11.29 0.64
CA TRP A 112 -22.15 10.99 1.53
C TRP A 112 -21.24 12.22 1.61
N THR A 113 -20.79 12.52 2.83
CA THR A 113 -19.82 13.57 3.11
C THR A 113 -18.47 12.93 3.41
N GLU A 114 -17.43 13.34 2.69
CA GLU A 114 -16.07 12.89 2.98
C GLU A 114 -15.58 13.52 4.29
N VAL A 115 -14.88 12.76 5.13
CA VAL A 115 -14.32 13.26 6.40
C VAL A 115 -13.34 14.42 6.16
N LYS A 116 -12.60 14.41 5.04
CA LYS A 116 -11.71 15.52 4.66
C LYS A 116 -12.46 16.85 4.48
N SER A 117 -13.72 16.79 4.03
CA SER A 117 -14.54 17.96 3.69
C SER A 117 -15.27 18.60 4.89
N LEU A 118 -15.18 17.99 6.08
CA LEU A 118 -15.87 18.48 7.27
C LEU A 118 -15.20 19.73 7.82
N SER A 119 -15.75 20.90 7.50
CA SER A 119 -15.29 22.21 7.96
C SER A 119 -16.32 22.90 8.87
N PRO A 120 -15.94 24.02 9.53
CA PRO A 120 -16.89 24.87 10.25
C PRO A 120 -18.05 25.40 9.41
N ASP A 121 -17.94 25.45 8.07
CA ASP A 121 -18.98 25.93 7.16
C ASP A 121 -20.20 24.99 7.12
N LEU A 122 -20.00 23.73 7.49
CA LEU A 122 -21.06 22.73 7.60
C LEU A 122 -21.77 22.75 8.95
N LYS A 123 -21.47 23.71 9.84
CA LYS A 123 -22.11 23.82 11.16
C LYS A 123 -23.64 23.75 11.04
N ASP A 124 -24.25 22.98 11.93
CA ASP A 124 -25.69 22.74 12.02
C ASP A 124 -26.30 21.96 10.83
N GLN A 125 -25.49 21.56 9.84
CA GLN A 125 -25.92 20.70 8.74
C GLN A 125 -25.88 19.22 9.14
N THR A 126 -26.81 18.44 8.56
CA THR A 126 -26.82 16.98 8.71
C THR A 126 -25.88 16.36 7.68
N VAL A 127 -24.96 15.52 8.14
CA VAL A 127 -24.00 14.81 7.30
C VAL A 127 -24.12 13.31 7.52
N LEU A 128 -23.78 12.54 6.48
CA LEU A 128 -23.66 11.10 6.52
C LEU A 128 -22.25 10.74 6.09
N VAL A 129 -21.47 10.15 7.00
CA VAL A 129 -20.08 9.76 6.76
C VAL A 129 -19.93 8.25 6.86
N ARG A 130 -19.03 7.68 6.06
CA ARG A 130 -18.60 6.27 6.18
C ARG A 130 -17.11 6.25 6.48
N GLY A 131 -16.72 5.54 7.52
CA GLY A 131 -15.31 5.43 7.86
C GLY A 131 -15.03 4.31 8.85
N ARG A 132 -13.79 4.24 9.31
CA ARG A 132 -13.35 3.26 10.31
C ARG A 132 -13.47 3.84 11.72
N ALA A 133 -14.03 3.07 12.64
CA ALA A 133 -13.97 3.39 14.06
C ALA A 133 -12.52 3.25 14.57
N GLN A 134 -11.72 4.30 14.50
CA GLN A 134 -10.29 4.27 14.85
C GLN A 134 -10.09 4.14 16.36
N ALA A 135 -10.81 4.98 17.11
CA ALA A 135 -10.77 5.03 18.57
C ALA A 135 -12.19 5.14 19.10
N ILE A 136 -12.44 4.47 20.21
CA ILE A 136 -13.75 4.43 20.86
C ILE A 136 -13.47 4.66 22.34
N ARG A 137 -14.10 5.69 22.92
CA ARG A 137 -13.91 6.08 24.31
C ARG A 137 -15.26 6.23 25.00
N ALA A 138 -15.58 5.30 25.88
CA ALA A 138 -16.70 5.45 26.80
C ALA A 138 -16.34 6.48 27.89
N VAL A 139 -17.20 7.47 28.11
CA VAL A 139 -17.04 8.47 29.18
C VAL A 139 -17.95 8.12 30.35
N SER A 140 -19.20 7.80 30.04
CA SER A 140 -20.21 7.32 30.98
C SER A 140 -21.24 6.48 30.25
N LYS A 141 -22.22 5.92 30.96
CA LYS A 141 -23.38 5.26 30.32
C LYS A 141 -24.17 6.19 29.39
N LYS A 142 -24.04 7.51 29.60
CA LYS A 142 -24.77 8.55 28.87
C LYS A 142 -23.94 9.25 27.80
N MET A 143 -22.66 8.92 27.68
CA MET A 143 -21.77 9.63 26.77
C MET A 143 -20.60 8.77 26.29
N ALA A 144 -20.36 8.79 24.97
CA ALA A 144 -19.19 8.18 24.36
C ALA A 144 -18.69 9.01 23.18
N PHE A 145 -17.40 8.84 22.88
CA PHE A 145 -16.75 9.39 21.69
C PHE A 145 -16.33 8.25 20.77
N VAL A 146 -16.56 8.43 19.47
CA VAL A 146 -16.04 7.56 18.42
C VAL A 146 -15.27 8.42 17.43
N VAL A 147 -13.99 8.14 17.22
CA VAL A 147 -13.21 8.79 16.17
C VAL A 147 -13.38 7.99 14.89
N VAL A 148 -13.94 8.64 13.86
CA VAL A 148 -14.12 8.05 12.53
C VAL A 148 -12.93 8.47 11.66
N ARG A 149 -12.24 7.50 11.06
CA ARG A 149 -11.15 7.72 10.08
C ARG A 149 -11.61 7.35 8.67
N GLU A 150 -11.36 8.23 7.71
CA GLU A 150 -11.50 7.97 6.28
C GLU A 150 -10.28 8.55 5.54
N ALA A 151 -9.60 7.72 4.75
CA ALA A 151 -8.45 8.13 3.92
C ALA A 151 -7.39 9.00 4.65
N GLY A 152 -7.07 8.68 5.91
CA GLY A 152 -6.10 9.44 6.73
C GLY A 152 -6.70 10.61 7.52
N PHE A 153 -7.87 11.11 7.14
CA PHE A 153 -8.59 12.17 7.87
C PHE A 153 -9.44 11.58 8.99
N THR A 154 -9.58 12.32 10.08
CA THR A 154 -10.31 11.88 11.28
C THR A 154 -11.26 12.97 11.79
N VAL A 155 -12.43 12.54 12.25
CA VAL A 155 -13.42 13.41 12.91
C VAL A 155 -13.95 12.75 14.18
N GLN A 156 -14.19 13.56 15.22
CA GLN A 156 -14.79 13.09 16.46
C GLN A 156 -16.31 13.05 16.33
N CYS A 157 -16.90 11.88 16.58
CA CYS A 157 -18.32 11.68 16.70
C CYS A 157 -18.71 11.60 18.18
N VAL A 158 -19.67 12.42 18.60
CA VAL A 158 -20.11 12.53 19.99
C VAL A 158 -21.49 11.90 20.12
N LEU A 159 -21.60 10.90 21.00
CA LEU A 159 -22.86 10.31 21.39
C LEU A 159 -23.18 10.81 22.79
N THR A 160 -24.24 11.61 22.92
CA THR A 160 -24.74 12.09 24.22
C THR A 160 -26.21 11.75 24.33
N VAL A 161 -26.58 11.01 25.38
CA VAL A 161 -27.96 10.59 25.62
C VAL A 161 -28.86 11.81 25.67
N SER A 162 -29.86 11.80 24.81
CA SER A 162 -30.84 12.87 24.69
C SER A 162 -32.17 12.28 24.21
N PRO A 163 -33.31 12.76 24.74
CA PRO A 163 -34.62 12.29 24.32
C PRO A 163 -34.74 12.30 22.79
N GLU A 164 -35.33 11.23 22.25
CA GLU A 164 -35.60 11.03 20.81
C GLU A 164 -34.37 10.94 19.89
N LYS A 165 -33.15 11.19 20.37
CA LYS A 165 -31.94 11.31 19.54
C LYS A 165 -30.95 10.17 19.79
N VAL A 166 -30.58 9.93 21.03
CA VAL A 166 -29.59 8.92 21.43
C VAL A 166 -30.00 8.29 22.76
N SER A 167 -30.09 6.96 22.81
CA SER A 167 -30.40 6.19 24.03
C SER A 167 -29.14 5.68 24.75
N GLU A 168 -29.27 5.24 26.01
CA GLU A 168 -28.15 4.59 26.73
C GLU A 168 -27.71 3.30 26.03
N GLN A 169 -28.64 2.57 25.41
CA GLN A 169 -28.38 1.35 24.65
C GLN A 169 -27.60 1.66 23.36
N MET A 170 -27.89 2.77 22.68
CA MET A 170 -27.10 3.23 21.53
C MET A 170 -25.65 3.56 21.94
N VAL A 171 -25.45 4.22 23.08
CA VAL A 171 -24.10 4.48 23.63
C VAL A 171 -23.40 3.16 23.96
N LYS A 172 -24.10 2.22 24.62
CA LYS A 172 -23.57 0.87 24.90
C LYS A 172 -23.18 0.14 23.61
N TYR A 173 -24.02 0.18 22.59
CA TYR A 173 -23.72 -0.41 21.28
C TYR A 173 -22.48 0.21 20.64
N ALA A 174 -22.40 1.55 20.55
CA ALA A 174 -21.26 2.23 19.96
C ALA A 174 -19.95 1.90 20.69
N THR A 175 -19.99 1.82 22.02
CA THR A 175 -18.81 1.43 22.83
C THR A 175 -18.44 -0.06 22.72
N SER A 176 -19.34 -0.90 22.21
CA SER A 176 -19.09 -2.33 21.96
C SER A 176 -18.47 -2.61 20.58
N LEU A 177 -18.37 -1.60 19.71
CA LEU A 177 -17.71 -1.72 18.43
C LEU A 177 -16.22 -2.04 18.63
N SER A 178 -15.68 -2.89 17.77
CA SER A 178 -14.24 -3.12 17.69
C SER A 178 -13.57 -2.03 16.87
N ARG A 179 -12.35 -1.67 17.24
CA ARG A 179 -11.51 -0.75 16.47
C ARG A 179 -11.34 -1.27 15.05
N GLU A 180 -11.24 -0.35 14.09
CA GLU A 180 -11.16 -0.59 12.64
C GLU A 180 -12.43 -1.13 11.97
N SER A 181 -13.54 -1.29 12.71
CA SER A 181 -14.86 -1.57 12.12
C SER A 181 -15.28 -0.46 11.18
N ILE A 182 -15.87 -0.81 10.03
CA ILE A 182 -16.44 0.16 9.09
C ILE A 182 -17.84 0.52 9.59
N ILE A 183 -18.07 1.81 9.79
CA ILE A 183 -19.31 2.34 10.32
C ILE A 183 -19.85 3.49 9.45
N ASP A 184 -21.17 3.57 9.41
CA ASP A 184 -21.91 4.72 8.89
C ASP A 184 -22.37 5.55 10.07
N VAL A 185 -22.10 6.86 10.03
CA VAL A 185 -22.53 7.81 11.06
C VAL A 185 -23.34 8.91 10.39
N GLU A 186 -24.60 9.05 10.81
CA GLU A 186 -25.46 10.18 10.45
C GLU A 186 -25.55 11.10 11.67
N GLY A 187 -25.31 12.39 11.49
CA GLY A 187 -25.34 13.35 12.59
C GLY A 187 -25.29 14.80 12.15
N VAL A 188 -25.30 15.69 13.13
CA VAL A 188 -25.26 17.16 12.90
C VAL A 188 -23.87 17.68 13.21
N VAL A 189 -23.27 18.44 12.31
CA VAL A 189 -21.95 19.05 12.53
C VAL A 189 -22.05 20.16 13.58
N SER A 190 -21.11 20.17 14.51
CA SER A 190 -20.98 21.16 15.57
C SER A 190 -19.54 21.63 15.68
N VAL A 191 -19.36 22.90 16.06
CA VAL A 191 -18.04 23.49 16.24
C VAL A 191 -17.78 23.62 17.75
N PRO A 192 -16.80 22.90 18.31
CA PRO A 192 -16.49 23.00 19.73
C PRO A 192 -15.86 24.36 20.07
N SER A 193 -15.95 24.77 21.34
CA SER A 193 -15.42 26.06 21.81
C SER A 193 -13.90 26.13 21.86
N GLY A 194 -13.21 24.99 21.78
CA GLY A 194 -11.75 24.88 21.79
C GLY A 194 -11.26 23.85 20.78
N PRO A 195 -9.96 23.86 20.46
CA PRO A 195 -9.38 22.97 19.45
C PRO A 195 -9.50 21.50 19.89
N ILE A 196 -9.85 20.64 18.95
CA ILE A 196 -9.93 19.20 19.18
C ILE A 196 -8.53 18.61 19.06
N LYS A 197 -8.08 17.95 20.13
CA LYS A 197 -6.85 17.16 20.10
C LYS A 197 -7.15 15.74 19.64
N GLY A 198 -6.33 15.21 18.72
CA GLY A 198 -6.41 13.82 18.29
C GLY A 198 -7.32 13.56 17.07
N THR A 199 -7.82 14.59 16.41
CA THR A 199 -8.49 14.50 15.11
C THR A 199 -7.95 15.54 14.15
N SER A 200 -7.98 15.24 12.85
CA SER A 200 -7.55 16.18 11.81
C SER A 200 -8.59 17.28 11.62
N GLN A 201 -9.87 16.94 11.68
CA GLN A 201 -10.96 17.91 11.57
C GLN A 201 -11.21 18.60 12.92
N GLN A 202 -11.48 19.91 12.85
CA GLN A 202 -11.75 20.78 14.00
C GLN A 202 -13.25 20.99 14.24
N VAL A 203 -14.06 20.03 13.82
CA VAL A 203 -15.50 19.96 14.05
C VAL A 203 -15.86 18.60 14.65
N GLU A 204 -17.03 18.51 15.27
CA GLU A 204 -17.58 17.28 15.84
C GLU A 204 -18.90 16.91 15.16
N ILE A 205 -19.18 15.62 15.02
CA ILE A 205 -20.49 15.13 14.58
C ILE A 205 -21.31 14.73 15.81
N GLN A 206 -22.39 15.46 16.09
CA GLN A 206 -23.39 15.08 17.09
C GLN A 206 -24.25 13.95 16.51
N VAL A 207 -23.98 12.72 16.95
CA VAL A 207 -24.52 11.50 16.34
C VAL A 207 -26.05 11.44 16.48
N ARG A 208 -26.70 11.01 15.40
CA ARG A 208 -28.14 10.70 15.33
C ARG A 208 -28.39 9.24 14.98
N LYS A 209 -27.55 8.65 14.13
CA LYS A 209 -27.57 7.22 13.81
C LYS A 209 -26.15 6.69 13.67
N ILE A 210 -25.93 5.44 14.08
CA ILE A 210 -24.64 4.75 13.92
C ILE A 210 -24.84 3.29 13.54
N TYR A 211 -24.39 2.90 12.36
CA TYR A 211 -24.54 1.54 11.88
C TYR A 211 -23.18 0.91 11.59
N CYS A 212 -23.00 -0.36 11.97
CA CYS A 212 -21.81 -1.10 11.60
C CYS A 212 -22.04 -1.81 10.25
N VAL A 213 -21.27 -1.38 9.25
CA VAL A 213 -21.24 -1.98 7.91
C VAL A 213 -20.44 -3.28 7.94
N ASN A 214 -19.29 -3.25 8.62
CA ASN A 214 -18.42 -4.41 8.74
C ASN A 214 -17.64 -4.37 10.06
N ARG A 215 -17.94 -5.31 10.95
CA ARG A 215 -17.32 -5.41 12.26
C ARG A 215 -15.93 -6.03 12.15
N ALA A 216 -14.93 -5.30 12.62
CA ALA A 216 -13.56 -5.79 12.66
C ALA A 216 -13.39 -6.86 13.76
N VAL A 217 -12.36 -7.69 13.63
CA VAL A 217 -11.95 -8.57 14.73
C VAL A 217 -11.42 -7.72 15.90
N PRO A 218 -11.82 -7.96 17.16
CA PRO A 218 -11.43 -7.10 18.28
C PRO A 218 -9.94 -7.08 18.60
N THR A 219 -9.24 -8.19 18.34
CA THR A 219 -7.80 -8.29 18.53
C THR A 219 -7.11 -8.21 17.17
N LEU A 220 -6.59 -7.02 16.85
CA LEU A 220 -5.81 -6.79 15.65
C LEU A 220 -4.36 -7.25 15.87
N PRO A 221 -3.69 -7.84 14.86
CA PRO A 221 -2.29 -8.24 14.97
C PRO A 221 -1.34 -7.04 15.08
N VAL A 222 -1.74 -5.88 14.53
CA VAL A 222 -1.05 -4.61 14.64
C VAL A 222 -2.07 -3.52 14.94
N ASN A 223 -1.80 -2.71 15.95
CA ASN A 223 -2.58 -1.50 16.23
C ASN A 223 -2.06 -0.35 15.36
N ILE A 224 -2.98 0.34 14.67
CA ILE A 224 -2.64 1.41 13.74
C ILE A 224 -1.96 2.58 14.45
N GLU A 225 -2.37 2.91 15.68
CA GLU A 225 -1.73 3.99 16.45
C GLU A 225 -0.28 3.66 16.79
N ASP A 226 0.02 2.42 17.19
CA ASP A 226 1.38 2.01 17.52
C ASP A 226 2.27 1.99 16.25
N ALA A 227 1.70 1.64 15.08
CA ALA A 227 2.41 1.67 13.80
C ALA A 227 2.55 3.08 13.19
N ALA A 228 1.74 4.05 13.65
CA ALA A 228 1.76 5.43 13.16
C ALA A 228 2.71 6.35 13.95
N ARG A 229 3.20 5.94 15.12
CA ARG A 229 4.14 6.73 15.92
C ARG A 229 5.49 6.86 15.22
N SER A 230 6.05 8.05 15.29
CA SER A 230 7.42 8.33 14.86
C SER A 230 8.44 7.82 15.88
N GLU A 231 9.68 7.59 15.42
CA GLU A 231 10.79 7.27 16.32
C GLU A 231 11.07 8.39 17.32
N ALA A 232 10.91 9.66 16.90
CA ALA A 232 11.08 10.82 17.76
C ALA A 232 10.10 10.82 18.95
N GLU A 233 8.82 10.50 18.72
CA GLU A 233 7.83 10.38 19.79
C GLU A 233 8.15 9.24 20.76
N ILE A 234 8.70 8.13 20.26
CA ILE A 234 9.12 6.98 21.09
C ILE A 234 10.31 7.39 21.95
N GLU A 235 11.32 8.06 21.37
CA GLU A 235 12.49 8.55 22.09
C GLU A 235 12.13 9.59 23.16
N GLU A 236 11.19 10.50 22.87
CA GLU A 236 10.70 11.48 23.83
C GLU A 236 9.96 10.81 24.99
N ALA A 237 9.07 9.86 24.69
CA ALA A 237 8.37 9.10 25.73
C ALA A 237 9.35 8.30 26.61
N LEU A 238 10.41 7.73 26.03
CA LEU A 238 11.47 7.03 26.76
C LEU A 238 12.21 7.97 27.72
N LYS A 239 12.48 9.22 27.33
CA LYS A 239 13.08 10.25 28.21
C LYS A 239 12.16 10.58 29.40
N GLU A 240 10.85 10.49 29.22
CA GLU A 240 9.84 10.64 30.29
C GLU A 240 9.62 9.36 31.11
N GLY A 241 10.37 8.28 30.85
CA GLY A 241 10.21 6.99 31.52
C GLY A 241 8.98 6.19 31.08
N LYS A 242 8.34 6.55 29.95
CA LYS A 242 7.20 5.82 29.37
C LYS A 242 7.68 4.90 28.24
N GLN A 243 7.51 3.59 28.42
CA GLN A 243 7.78 2.63 27.35
C GLN A 243 6.58 2.54 26.40
N LEU A 244 6.74 3.07 25.18
CA LEU A 244 5.76 2.87 24.11
C LEU A 244 6.07 1.59 23.32
N VAL A 245 5.01 1.02 22.72
CA VAL A 245 5.13 -0.13 21.82
C VAL A 245 5.67 0.34 20.48
N ARG A 246 6.71 -0.33 19.99
CA ARG A 246 7.30 -0.13 18.66
C ARG A 246 6.95 -1.32 17.76
N VAL A 247 6.44 -1.06 16.57
CA VAL A 247 6.10 -2.10 15.59
C VAL A 247 7.22 -2.22 14.57
N ASN A 248 7.92 -3.35 14.56
CA ASN A 248 9.04 -3.60 13.66
C ASN A 248 8.59 -3.68 12.19
N GLN A 249 9.48 -3.29 11.27
CA GLN A 249 9.20 -3.25 9.83
C GLN A 249 8.71 -4.61 9.28
N ASP A 250 9.33 -5.72 9.65
CA ASP A 250 8.89 -7.06 9.19
C ASP A 250 7.45 -7.38 9.62
N THR A 251 7.06 -6.99 10.83
CA THR A 251 5.68 -7.15 11.30
C THR A 251 4.73 -6.27 10.51
N ARG A 252 5.12 -5.02 10.21
CA ARG A 252 4.34 -4.11 9.38
C ARG A 252 4.14 -4.65 7.95
N LEU A 253 5.19 -5.23 7.36
CA LEU A 253 5.12 -5.87 6.03
C LEU A 253 4.27 -7.14 6.03
N ASN A 254 4.36 -7.98 7.07
CA ASN A 254 3.49 -9.16 7.22
C ASN A 254 2.00 -8.78 7.34
N TYR A 255 1.71 -7.62 7.90
CA TYR A 255 0.35 -7.08 8.05
C TYR A 255 0.15 -5.79 7.23
N ARG A 256 0.68 -5.75 6.00
CA ARG A 256 0.73 -4.53 5.17
C ARG A 256 -0.64 -3.88 4.97
N VAL A 257 -1.73 -4.66 4.89
CA VAL A 257 -3.11 -4.13 4.76
C VAL A 257 -3.51 -3.23 5.93
N LEU A 258 -3.02 -3.49 7.14
CA LEU A 258 -3.22 -2.63 8.30
C LEU A 258 -2.26 -1.46 8.27
N ASP A 259 -0.98 -1.73 8.00
CA ASP A 259 0.05 -0.70 7.98
C ASP A 259 -0.23 0.40 6.94
N LEU A 260 -0.76 0.05 5.76
CA LEU A 260 -1.17 1.00 4.73
C LEU A 260 -2.23 2.01 5.21
N ARG A 261 -2.92 1.74 6.31
CA ARG A 261 -3.94 2.65 6.87
C ARG A 261 -3.36 3.75 7.74
N THR A 262 -2.07 3.70 8.05
CA THR A 262 -1.42 4.79 8.81
C THR A 262 -1.38 6.06 7.95
N PRO A 263 -1.51 7.26 8.54
CA PRO A 263 -1.45 8.51 7.79
C PRO A 263 -0.17 8.65 6.96
N ALA A 264 0.98 8.28 7.53
CA ALA A 264 2.26 8.33 6.84
C ALA A 264 2.28 7.44 5.57
N ASN A 265 1.78 6.20 5.63
CA ASN A 265 1.73 5.36 4.43
C ASN A 265 0.74 5.91 3.39
N GLN A 266 -0.42 6.42 3.80
CA GLN A 266 -1.36 7.06 2.86
C GLN A 266 -0.68 8.23 2.11
N ALA A 267 0.04 9.08 2.84
CA ALA A 267 0.80 10.19 2.26
C ALA A 267 1.94 9.70 1.33
N ILE A 268 2.73 8.72 1.74
CA ILE A 268 3.83 8.16 0.95
C ILE A 268 3.33 7.66 -0.41
N PHE A 269 2.25 6.88 -0.44
CA PHE A 269 1.70 6.36 -1.70
C PHE A 269 1.03 7.44 -2.56
N GLN A 270 0.48 8.48 -1.94
CA GLN A 270 -0.04 9.63 -2.70
C GLN A 270 1.10 10.40 -3.38
N VAL A 271 2.21 10.63 -2.68
CA VAL A 271 3.42 11.25 -3.24
C VAL A 271 4.03 10.37 -4.34
N GLU A 272 4.13 9.06 -4.12
CA GLU A 272 4.59 8.10 -5.14
C GLU A 272 3.73 8.16 -6.41
N SER A 273 2.40 8.16 -6.26
CA SER A 273 1.46 8.29 -7.37
C SER A 273 1.63 9.62 -8.12
N GLU A 274 1.88 10.72 -7.40
CA GLU A 274 2.05 12.04 -7.99
C GLU A 274 3.37 12.14 -8.78
N VAL A 275 4.46 11.54 -8.28
CA VAL A 275 5.73 11.43 -9.03
C VAL A 275 5.49 10.76 -10.39
N GLU A 276 4.78 9.63 -10.42
CA GLU A 276 4.47 8.93 -11.67
C GLU A 276 3.58 9.79 -12.58
N HIS A 277 2.58 10.47 -12.01
CA HIS A 277 1.68 11.35 -12.76
C HIS A 277 2.47 12.48 -13.47
N ILE A 278 3.29 13.22 -12.71
CA ILE A 278 4.10 14.32 -13.25
C ILE A 278 5.09 13.81 -14.29
N PHE A 279 5.76 12.68 -14.03
CA PHE A 279 6.67 12.05 -15.00
C PHE A 279 6.00 11.83 -16.35
N ARG A 280 4.79 11.23 -16.34
CA ARG A 280 4.02 10.98 -17.56
C ARG A 280 3.58 12.27 -18.24
N VAL A 281 3.05 13.24 -17.50
CA VAL A 281 2.57 14.51 -18.04
C VAL A 281 3.72 15.31 -18.66
N PHE A 282 4.83 15.44 -17.94
CA PHE A 282 6.02 16.14 -18.42
C PHE A 282 6.55 15.53 -19.70
N LEU A 283 6.81 14.22 -19.74
CA LEU A 283 7.38 13.58 -20.94
C LEU A 283 6.43 13.64 -22.13
N ARG A 284 5.10 13.52 -21.92
CA ARG A 284 4.11 13.74 -22.99
C ARG A 284 4.16 15.17 -23.53
N SER A 285 4.36 16.18 -22.66
CA SER A 285 4.52 17.58 -23.09
C SER A 285 5.77 17.80 -23.96
N LYS A 286 6.81 16.96 -23.76
CA LYS A 286 8.04 16.95 -24.57
C LYS A 286 7.95 16.02 -25.80
N GLY A 287 6.75 15.54 -26.14
CA GLY A 287 6.50 14.73 -27.33
C GLY A 287 6.94 13.26 -27.21
N PHE A 288 7.15 12.75 -25.99
CA PHE A 288 7.43 11.33 -25.79
C PHE A 288 6.16 10.48 -25.92
N ARG A 289 6.33 9.26 -26.42
CA ARG A 289 5.28 8.23 -26.51
C ARG A 289 5.48 7.19 -25.40
N GLY A 290 4.42 6.91 -24.64
CA GLY A 290 4.41 5.79 -23.70
C GLY A 290 4.42 4.44 -24.45
N ILE A 291 5.29 3.53 -24.04
CA ILE A 291 5.38 2.16 -24.58
C ILE A 291 5.22 1.13 -23.47
N HIS A 292 4.86 -0.10 -23.85
CA HIS A 292 4.78 -1.25 -22.95
C HIS A 292 5.57 -2.41 -23.56
N THR A 293 6.61 -2.85 -22.85
CA THR A 293 7.56 -3.85 -23.37
C THR A 293 7.41 -5.17 -22.62
N PRO A 294 7.67 -6.32 -23.28
CA PRO A 294 7.53 -7.61 -22.64
C PRO A 294 8.56 -7.75 -21.51
N LYS A 295 8.10 -8.30 -20.37
CA LYS A 295 8.93 -8.58 -19.20
C LYS A 295 9.42 -10.02 -19.15
N LEU A 296 8.86 -10.88 -20.01
CA LEU A 296 9.28 -12.26 -20.20
C LEU A 296 10.16 -12.35 -21.44
N MET A 297 11.40 -12.79 -21.25
CA MET A 297 12.45 -12.85 -22.26
C MET A 297 12.88 -14.29 -22.51
N GLY A 298 13.20 -14.62 -23.77
CA GLY A 298 13.73 -15.94 -24.14
C GLY A 298 15.21 -16.16 -23.76
N GLY A 299 15.90 -15.12 -23.28
CA GLY A 299 17.31 -15.17 -22.90
C GLY A 299 17.74 -13.88 -22.22
N THR A 300 18.93 -13.90 -21.62
CA THR A 300 19.52 -12.72 -20.95
C THR A 300 19.86 -11.64 -21.97
N SER A 301 19.27 -10.45 -21.86
CA SER A 301 19.52 -9.32 -22.76
C SER A 301 20.78 -8.54 -22.43
N GLU A 302 21.19 -8.51 -21.15
CA GLU A 302 22.36 -7.78 -20.67
C GLU A 302 23.38 -8.79 -20.14
N GLY A 303 24.54 -8.91 -20.80
CA GLY A 303 25.55 -9.90 -20.45
C GLY A 303 26.11 -9.69 -19.04
N GLY A 304 26.16 -10.77 -18.24
CA GLY A 304 26.90 -10.81 -16.97
C GLY A 304 26.11 -10.50 -15.70
N ALA A 305 24.81 -10.20 -15.77
CA ALA A 305 23.99 -9.94 -14.59
C ALA A 305 23.06 -11.13 -14.26
N ALA A 306 22.79 -11.31 -12.97
CA ALA A 306 21.89 -12.36 -12.49
C ALA A 306 20.44 -12.06 -12.92
N VAL A 307 19.73 -13.05 -13.46
CA VAL A 307 18.33 -12.93 -13.86
C VAL A 307 17.46 -13.97 -13.18
N PHE A 308 16.21 -13.61 -12.89
CA PHE A 308 15.20 -14.60 -12.50
C PHE A 308 14.86 -15.47 -13.71
N ARG A 309 15.03 -16.79 -13.56
CA ARG A 309 14.70 -17.79 -14.58
C ARG A 309 13.41 -18.50 -14.23
N LEU A 310 12.65 -18.86 -15.25
CA LEU A 310 11.41 -19.61 -15.13
C LEU A 310 11.25 -20.57 -16.31
N ASP A 311 10.55 -21.68 -16.06
CA ASP A 311 10.09 -22.56 -17.13
C ASP A 311 8.81 -21.99 -17.74
N TYR A 312 8.86 -21.67 -19.02
CA TYR A 312 7.73 -21.20 -19.79
C TYR A 312 7.30 -22.28 -20.78
N LYS A 313 6.43 -23.18 -20.32
CA LYS A 313 5.88 -24.29 -21.12
C LYS A 313 6.96 -25.22 -21.68
N GLY A 314 7.93 -25.59 -20.86
CA GLY A 314 9.06 -26.43 -21.26
C GLY A 314 10.16 -25.69 -22.04
N GLN A 315 10.08 -24.36 -22.14
CA GLN A 315 11.13 -23.51 -22.69
C GLN A 315 11.70 -22.60 -21.60
N PRO A 316 13.03 -22.44 -21.51
CA PRO A 316 13.61 -21.52 -20.55
C PRO A 316 13.24 -20.07 -20.90
N ALA A 317 12.81 -19.32 -19.90
CA ALA A 317 12.61 -17.88 -20.00
C ALA A 317 13.23 -17.18 -18.79
N CYS A 318 13.41 -15.87 -18.89
CA CYS A 318 13.82 -15.03 -17.79
C CYS A 318 13.00 -13.74 -17.70
N LEU A 319 13.01 -13.13 -16.51
CA LEU A 319 12.45 -11.79 -16.34
C LEU A 319 13.43 -10.73 -16.81
N ALA A 320 12.93 -9.73 -17.53
CA ALA A 320 13.73 -8.61 -18.03
C ALA A 320 14.25 -7.75 -16.87
N GLN A 321 15.55 -7.53 -16.82
CA GLN A 321 16.15 -6.73 -15.75
C GLN A 321 15.86 -5.24 -15.86
N SER A 322 15.59 -4.79 -17.07
CA SER A 322 15.23 -3.42 -17.42
C SER A 322 14.54 -3.46 -18.79
N PRO A 323 13.78 -2.42 -19.18
CA PRO A 323 13.25 -2.32 -20.54
C PRO A 323 14.30 -1.85 -21.58
N GLN A 324 15.59 -1.78 -21.22
CA GLN A 324 16.63 -1.09 -22.01
C GLN A 324 16.67 -1.52 -23.48
N LEU A 325 16.75 -2.83 -23.75
CA LEU A 325 16.84 -3.33 -25.12
C LEU A 325 15.60 -2.93 -25.95
N HIS A 326 14.41 -3.04 -25.39
CA HIS A 326 13.17 -2.72 -26.10
C HIS A 326 12.99 -1.22 -26.34
N LYS A 327 13.42 -0.37 -25.41
CA LYS A 327 13.43 1.09 -25.61
C LYS A 327 14.33 1.45 -26.80
N GLN A 328 15.52 0.87 -26.87
CA GLN A 328 16.46 1.10 -27.98
C GLN A 328 15.93 0.57 -29.32
N MET A 329 15.28 -0.61 -29.31
CA MET A 329 14.58 -1.12 -30.49
C MET A 329 13.46 -0.19 -30.93
N SER A 330 12.74 0.44 -30.00
CA SER A 330 11.68 1.41 -30.32
C SER A 330 12.26 2.68 -30.96
N ILE A 331 13.38 3.18 -30.46
CA ILE A 331 14.11 4.29 -31.11
C ILE A 331 14.56 3.91 -32.50
N SER A 332 15.11 2.70 -32.68
CA SER A 332 15.53 2.17 -33.99
C SER A 332 14.35 1.94 -34.94
N GLY A 333 13.14 1.81 -34.40
CA GLY A 333 11.87 1.71 -35.12
C GLY A 333 11.19 3.07 -35.33
N ASP A 334 11.95 4.17 -35.35
CA ASP A 334 11.50 5.54 -35.62
C ASP A 334 10.51 6.13 -34.60
N PHE A 335 10.46 5.62 -33.36
CA PHE A 335 9.57 6.21 -32.34
C PHE A 335 10.11 7.52 -31.77
N ARG A 336 11.37 7.88 -32.07
CA ARG A 336 12.09 9.12 -31.72
C ARG A 336 12.26 9.43 -30.23
N ARG A 337 11.19 9.34 -29.43
CA ARG A 337 11.14 9.65 -27.99
C ARG A 337 10.13 8.71 -27.33
N VAL A 338 10.60 7.86 -26.41
CA VAL A 338 9.76 6.87 -25.73
C VAL A 338 9.97 6.90 -24.22
N PHE A 339 8.93 6.57 -23.48
CA PHE A 339 9.04 6.31 -22.04
C PHE A 339 8.25 5.07 -21.65
N GLU A 340 8.64 4.45 -20.56
CA GLU A 340 7.92 3.32 -19.97
C GLU A 340 7.88 3.48 -18.44
N VAL A 341 6.72 3.12 -17.87
CA VAL A 341 6.57 2.92 -16.44
C VAL A 341 6.14 1.48 -16.24
N GLY A 342 6.94 0.68 -15.55
CA GLY A 342 6.66 -0.74 -15.40
C GLY A 342 7.64 -1.47 -14.49
N PRO A 343 7.41 -2.77 -14.25
CA PRO A 343 8.23 -3.55 -13.32
C PRO A 343 9.63 -3.81 -13.87
N VAL A 344 10.59 -3.79 -12.96
CA VAL A 344 12.03 -4.00 -13.17
C VAL A 344 12.50 -5.05 -12.17
N PHE A 345 13.28 -6.03 -12.63
CA PHE A 345 13.65 -7.20 -11.83
C PHE A 345 15.17 -7.30 -11.64
N ARG A 346 15.64 -7.27 -10.40
CA ARG A 346 17.04 -7.40 -10.02
C ARG A 346 17.25 -8.70 -9.27
N ALA A 347 18.01 -9.63 -9.83
CA ALA A 347 18.25 -10.94 -9.21
C ALA A 347 19.60 -11.02 -8.49
N GLU A 348 20.29 -9.89 -8.33
CA GLU A 348 21.47 -9.78 -7.47
C GLU A 348 21.06 -10.08 -6.01
N ASP A 349 21.83 -10.94 -5.34
CA ASP A 349 21.61 -11.28 -3.93
C ASP A 349 22.06 -10.14 -3.01
N SER A 350 21.23 -9.09 -2.93
CA SER A 350 21.49 -7.89 -2.14
C SER A 350 20.37 -7.65 -1.14
N TYR A 351 20.65 -7.94 0.12
CA TYR A 351 19.72 -7.66 1.22
C TYR A 351 20.13 -6.39 1.97
N THR A 352 19.67 -5.24 1.46
CA THR A 352 19.93 -3.93 2.08
C THR A 352 18.66 -3.09 2.13
N HIS A 353 18.67 -2.01 2.92
CA HIS A 353 17.56 -1.07 3.01
C HIS A 353 17.28 -0.26 1.71
N ARG A 354 18.10 -0.41 0.67
CA ARG A 354 17.97 0.33 -0.61
C ARG A 354 17.72 -0.55 -1.83
N HIS A 355 17.78 -1.87 -1.68
CA HIS A 355 17.69 -2.79 -2.81
C HIS A 355 16.46 -3.68 -2.69
N LEU A 356 15.69 -3.75 -3.76
CA LEU A 356 14.55 -4.64 -3.92
C LEU A 356 14.77 -5.50 -5.16
N CYS A 357 14.29 -6.74 -5.12
CA CYS A 357 14.34 -7.65 -6.26
C CYS A 357 13.32 -7.30 -7.36
N GLU A 358 12.26 -6.59 -6.99
CA GLU A 358 11.22 -6.08 -7.88
C GLU A 358 10.89 -4.64 -7.46
N PHE A 359 10.86 -3.73 -8.43
CA PHE A 359 10.44 -2.35 -8.23
C PHE A 359 9.88 -1.77 -9.53
N THR A 360 9.23 -0.61 -9.44
CA THR A 360 8.73 0.13 -10.60
C THR A 360 9.82 1.03 -11.16
N GLY A 361 10.20 0.81 -12.42
CA GLY A 361 11.10 1.69 -13.17
C GLY A 361 10.35 2.81 -13.87
N LEU A 362 10.93 4.00 -13.86
CA LEU A 362 10.55 5.13 -14.70
C LEU A 362 11.66 5.34 -15.73
N ASP A 363 11.41 4.87 -16.95
CA ASP A 363 12.41 4.81 -18.00
C ASP A 363 12.06 5.75 -19.15
N ALA A 364 13.07 6.42 -19.70
CA ALA A 364 12.95 7.21 -20.93
C ALA A 364 14.11 6.90 -21.87
N GLU A 365 13.88 7.08 -23.17
CA GLU A 365 14.88 6.95 -24.22
C GLU A 365 14.51 7.92 -25.36
N MET A 366 15.49 8.56 -25.99
CA MET A 366 15.24 9.49 -27.09
C MET A 366 16.41 9.55 -28.07
N GLU A 367 16.11 9.89 -29.32
CA GLU A 367 17.11 10.30 -30.31
C GLU A 367 17.85 11.55 -29.84
N ILE A 368 19.16 11.56 -30.08
CA ILE A 368 20.01 12.75 -30.00
C ILE A 368 20.36 13.22 -31.41
N LYS A 369 20.64 14.50 -31.59
CA LYS A 369 21.07 15.06 -32.88
C LYS A 369 22.56 15.36 -32.92
N GLU A 370 23.07 16.01 -31.88
CA GLU A 370 24.45 16.47 -31.82
C GLU A 370 25.19 15.92 -30.60
N HIS A 371 24.54 15.90 -29.43
CA HIS A 371 25.22 15.56 -28.18
C HIS A 371 24.27 14.98 -27.13
N TYR A 372 24.78 14.09 -26.27
CA TYR A 372 23.96 13.44 -25.23
C TYR A 372 23.45 14.40 -24.15
N SER A 373 24.00 15.62 -24.08
CA SER A 373 23.48 16.68 -23.19
C SER A 373 22.03 17.03 -23.49
N GLU A 374 21.55 16.82 -24.73
CA GLU A 374 20.13 16.95 -25.08
C GLU A 374 19.23 16.07 -24.19
N VAL A 375 19.71 14.90 -23.79
CA VAL A 375 19.01 14.00 -22.86
C VAL A 375 19.12 14.51 -21.43
N MET A 376 20.31 14.98 -21.03
CA MET A 376 20.55 15.54 -19.70
C MET A 376 19.65 16.76 -19.42
N ASP A 377 19.47 17.64 -20.42
CA ASP A 377 18.60 18.81 -20.30
C ASP A 377 17.13 18.43 -20.08
N ILE A 378 16.68 17.31 -20.66
CA ILE A 378 15.33 16.77 -20.44
C ILE A 378 15.21 16.17 -19.03
N ILE A 379 16.23 15.46 -18.56
CA ILE A 379 16.26 14.88 -17.22
C ILE A 379 16.26 15.98 -16.15
N ASP A 380 17.06 17.03 -16.33
CA ASP A 380 17.10 18.17 -15.41
C ASP A 380 15.73 18.85 -15.29
N GLN A 381 15.13 19.20 -16.44
CA GLN A 381 13.78 19.78 -16.48
C GLN A 381 12.71 18.84 -15.90
N LEU A 382 12.85 17.52 -16.08
CA LEU A 382 11.93 16.53 -15.50
C LEU A 382 11.98 16.56 -13.97
N PHE A 383 13.17 16.56 -13.38
CA PHE A 383 13.30 16.60 -11.92
C PHE A 383 12.78 17.91 -11.34
N VAL A 384 13.08 19.04 -11.98
CA VAL A 384 12.51 20.34 -11.58
C VAL A 384 10.98 20.28 -11.60
N ALA A 385 10.37 19.77 -12.68
CA ALA A 385 8.92 19.63 -12.79
C ALA A 385 8.33 18.71 -11.71
N ILE A 386 9.00 17.59 -11.38
CA ILE A 386 8.57 16.69 -10.31
C ILE A 386 8.62 17.41 -8.95
N PHE A 387 9.73 18.06 -8.61
CA PHE A 387 9.87 18.71 -7.31
C PHE A 387 8.91 19.88 -7.15
N ASP A 388 8.74 20.72 -8.18
CA ASP A 388 7.79 21.82 -8.16
C ASP A 388 6.35 21.30 -8.05
N GLY A 389 5.99 20.28 -8.84
CA GLY A 389 4.66 19.69 -8.80
C GLY A 389 4.34 19.03 -7.46
N LEU A 390 5.29 18.34 -6.83
CA LEU A 390 5.10 17.79 -5.48
C LEU A 390 4.93 18.90 -4.43
N ASN A 391 5.73 19.97 -4.50
CA ASN A 391 5.59 21.11 -3.60
C ASN A 391 4.26 21.86 -3.80
N GLU A 392 3.65 21.78 -4.98
CA GLU A 392 2.33 22.38 -5.25
C GLU A 392 1.19 21.45 -4.82
N ASN A 393 1.23 20.20 -5.25
CA ASN A 393 0.10 19.26 -5.21
C ASN A 393 0.06 18.38 -3.95
N CYS A 394 1.20 18.19 -3.26
CA CYS A 394 1.33 17.28 -2.12
C CYS A 394 1.69 17.99 -0.80
N LYS A 395 1.36 19.27 -0.64
CA LYS A 395 1.68 20.05 0.56
C LYS A 395 1.12 19.48 1.87
N GLY A 396 0.03 18.73 1.81
CA GLY A 396 -0.56 18.11 2.99
C GLY A 396 0.09 16.77 3.35
N GLU A 397 0.70 16.12 2.36
CA GLU A 397 1.34 14.82 2.46
C GLU A 397 2.84 14.91 2.80
N LEU A 398 3.51 16.00 2.39
CA LEU A 398 4.89 16.37 2.74
C LEU A 398 4.94 17.00 4.15
#